data_AF-A0A523IU75-F1
#
_entry.id   AF-A0A523IU75-F1
#
_cell.length_a   1.000
_cell.length_b   1.000
_cell.length_c   1.000
_cell.angle_alpha   90.00
_cell.angle_beta   90.00
_cell.angle_gamma   90.00
#
_symmetry.space_group_name_H-M   'P 1'
#
loop_
_entity.id
_entity.type
_entity.pdbx_description
1 polymer ?
#
loop_
_entity_poly.entity_id
_entity_poly.type
_entity_poly.pdbx_seq_one_letter_code
_entity_poly.pdbx_strand_id
1 'polypeptide(L)'
;MINRISFILALLGVLLTIHLWIQKQRSFDQGCLGFSRPEIQQTISSECQEVMESEAATLFGFDNIILGFLFYVSVGGLCLGTVFSSDKNRARLQQATLGLTGLGFVFTLYFIYVQIFVLKTFCVLCMTSAVLIIMLFGLQVFRIIKKIAPETLQEPGKVVRELGWFTLISFFAGALLLTDLIFVNKLGTASLLRPPHSSEIRQVANEVLNERIDQQFLTAMAPCSYDDSTPPVENWRELISQTEPYIGDPEAAVTIIKFFDPNCSHCRQLHPVLKNVAAKYQDKAKFYFKPFPLWNYSIAQIEALWLAADQKKYFEMIELQFATQQPGGLPEAKLRELAASLKLDLQPFDEGLQNGKYSQKVLSDKKRINQCGINSAPKILLNGKFVGSKGQTITESCLGKLIEQELDRFNENPEK
;
A
#
# COMPACT_ATOMS: atom_id res chain seq x y z
N MET A 1 -47.24 7.11 5.24
CA MET A 1 -46.44 6.23 4.35
C MET A 1 -45.13 6.90 3.92
N ILE A 2 -45.16 8.04 3.22
CA ILE A 2 -43.95 8.72 2.69
C ILE A 2 -42.87 8.98 3.76
N ASN A 3 -43.25 9.48 4.95
CA ASN A 3 -42.28 9.75 6.02
C ASN A 3 -41.59 8.48 6.55
N ARG A 4 -42.29 7.33 6.55
CA ARG A 4 -41.71 6.03 6.96
C ARG A 4 -40.70 5.55 5.92
N ILE A 5 -41.03 5.66 4.63
CA ILE A 5 -40.12 5.33 3.53
C ILE A 5 -38.90 6.25 3.55
N SER A 6 -39.11 7.56 3.75
CA SER A 6 -38.02 8.55 3.84
C SER A 6 -37.10 8.27 5.02
N PHE A 7 -37.65 7.86 6.16
CA PHE A 7 -36.86 7.43 7.32
C PHE A 7 -36.01 6.19 7.03
N ILE A 8 -36.58 5.18 6.36
CA ILE A 8 -35.85 3.96 5.98
C ILE A 8 -34.71 4.29 5.00
N LEU A 9 -34.97 5.12 3.99
CA LEU A 9 -33.95 5.55 3.03
C LEU A 9 -32.83 6.36 3.72
N ALA A 10 -33.18 7.22 4.68
CA ALA A 10 -32.18 7.94 5.48
C ALA A 10 -31.33 6.98 6.33
N LEU A 11 -31.94 5.97 6.94
CA LEU A 11 -31.20 4.93 7.69
C LEU A 11 -30.23 4.15 6.79
N LEU A 12 -30.68 3.78 5.58
CA LEU A 12 -29.81 3.15 4.59
C LEU A 12 -28.64 4.08 4.20
N GLY A 13 -28.89 5.38 4.07
CA GLY A 13 -27.84 6.37 3.84
C GLY A 13 -26.83 6.46 4.99
N VAL A 14 -27.28 6.40 6.25
CA VAL A 14 -26.39 6.32 7.41
C VAL A 14 -25.50 5.07 7.33
N LEU A 15 -26.10 3.90 7.11
CA LEU A 15 -25.34 2.64 6.96
C LEU A 15 -24.34 2.70 5.81
N LEU A 16 -24.74 3.29 4.68
CA LEU A 16 -23.86 3.49 3.53
C LEU A 16 -22.66 4.38 3.87
N THR A 17 -22.87 5.49 4.57
CA THR A 17 -21.78 6.40 4.97
C THR A 17 -20.84 5.78 6.01
N ILE A 18 -21.36 4.95 6.94
CA ILE A 18 -20.54 4.18 7.87
C ILE A 18 -19.71 3.15 7.10
N HIS A 19 -20.31 2.43 6.16
CA HIS A 19 -19.59 1.47 5.31
C HIS A 19 -18.50 2.17 4.50
N LEU A 20 -18.81 3.31 3.88
CA LEU A 20 -17.85 4.11 3.13
C LEU A 20 -16.68 4.58 4.01
N TRP A 21 -16.95 4.99 5.26
CA TRP A 21 -15.93 5.34 6.24
C TRP A 21 -15.02 4.14 6.58
N ILE A 22 -15.60 2.97 6.85
CA ILE A 22 -14.84 1.74 7.15
C ILE A 22 -13.93 1.38 5.97
N GLN A 23 -14.44 1.43 4.75
CA GLN A 23 -13.65 1.09 3.55
C GLN A 23 -12.53 2.11 3.30
N LYS A 24 -12.80 3.40 3.52
CA LYS A 24 -11.76 4.44 3.45
C LYS A 24 -10.62 4.17 4.43
N GLN A 25 -10.91 3.78 5.68
CA GLN A 25 -9.87 3.44 6.67
C GLN A 25 -9.04 2.21 6.29
N ARG A 26 -9.60 1.31 5.46
CA ARG A 26 -8.90 0.14 4.95
C ARG A 26 -8.22 0.38 3.60
N SER A 27 -8.22 1.63 3.11
CA SER A 27 -7.72 1.97 1.78
C SER A 27 -8.35 1.10 0.67
N PHE A 28 -9.62 0.71 0.86
CA PHE A 28 -10.36 -0.14 -0.08
C PHE A 28 -9.66 -1.47 -0.43
N ASP A 29 -8.88 -2.05 0.50
CA ASP A 29 -8.12 -3.30 0.34
C ASP A 29 -8.95 -4.50 -0.15
N GLN A 30 -10.24 -4.53 0.18
CA GLN A 30 -11.20 -5.56 -0.23
C GLN A 30 -12.20 -5.08 -1.31
N GLY A 31 -11.90 -3.96 -1.96
CA GLY A 31 -12.74 -3.26 -2.92
C GLY A 31 -13.91 -2.51 -2.30
N CYS A 32 -14.65 -1.74 -3.11
CA CYS A 32 -15.69 -0.82 -2.61
C CYS A 32 -16.76 -1.49 -1.73
N LEU A 33 -17.18 -2.71 -2.07
CA LEU A 33 -18.24 -3.41 -1.36
C LEU A 33 -17.74 -4.28 -0.20
N GLY A 34 -16.43 -4.48 -0.05
CA GLY A 34 -15.85 -5.28 1.03
C GLY A 34 -16.00 -6.80 0.89
N PHE A 35 -16.32 -7.30 -0.31
CA PHE A 35 -16.41 -8.73 -0.60
C PHE A 35 -15.50 -9.06 -1.80
N SER A 36 -14.29 -9.57 -1.54
CA SER A 36 -13.34 -9.89 -2.61
C SER A 36 -13.43 -11.35 -3.05
N ARG A 37 -13.64 -11.58 -4.35
CA ARG A 37 -13.27 -12.81 -5.09
C ARG A 37 -12.29 -12.45 -6.21
N PRO A 38 -11.41 -13.38 -6.65
CA PRO A 38 -10.10 -13.03 -7.19
C PRO A 38 -10.06 -12.46 -8.63
N GLU A 39 -11.14 -12.50 -9.42
CA GLU A 39 -10.99 -12.38 -10.89
C GLU A 39 -11.78 -11.25 -11.58
N ILE A 40 -12.72 -10.55 -10.94
CA ILE A 40 -13.59 -9.56 -11.65
C ILE A 40 -13.53 -8.14 -11.08
N GLN A 41 -12.94 -7.90 -9.90
CA GLN A 41 -13.19 -6.65 -9.16
C GLN A 41 -12.01 -5.67 -9.03
N GLN A 42 -10.82 -5.99 -9.58
CA GLN A 42 -9.62 -5.17 -9.36
C GLN A 42 -9.71 -3.77 -9.99
N THR A 43 -10.51 -3.61 -11.05
CA THR A 43 -10.82 -2.30 -11.66
C THR A 43 -11.81 -1.48 -10.84
N ILE A 44 -12.82 -2.11 -10.24
CA ILE A 44 -13.87 -1.40 -9.47
C ILE A 44 -13.32 -0.90 -8.12
N SER A 45 -12.37 -1.63 -7.52
CA SER A 45 -11.74 -1.22 -6.26
C SER A 45 -10.92 0.07 -6.39
N SER A 46 -10.16 0.23 -7.48
CA SER A 46 -9.35 1.42 -7.71
C SER A 46 -10.19 2.68 -7.95
N GLU A 47 -11.38 2.53 -8.51
CA GLU A 47 -12.25 3.66 -8.86
C GLU A 47 -12.86 4.36 -7.62
N CYS A 48 -13.25 3.62 -6.58
CA CYS A 48 -13.74 4.23 -5.35
C CYS A 48 -12.64 4.91 -4.55
N GLN A 49 -11.43 4.34 -4.55
CA GLN A 49 -10.29 4.93 -3.86
C GLN A 49 -9.94 6.29 -4.48
N GLU A 50 -9.79 6.35 -5.80
CA GLU A 50 -9.47 7.59 -6.52
C GLU A 50 -10.49 8.71 -6.25
N VAL A 51 -11.79 8.39 -6.25
CA VAL A 51 -12.83 9.38 -5.95
C VAL A 51 -12.75 9.86 -4.49
N MET A 52 -12.49 8.96 -3.55
CA MET A 52 -12.49 9.27 -2.10
C MET A 52 -11.19 9.91 -1.59
N GLU A 53 -10.13 9.86 -2.38
CA GLU A 53 -8.86 10.55 -2.15
C GLU A 53 -8.72 11.84 -2.97
N SER A 54 -9.64 12.12 -3.89
CA SER A 54 -9.66 13.36 -4.68
C SER A 54 -9.87 14.60 -3.81
N GLU A 55 -9.45 15.77 -4.28
CA GLU A 55 -9.72 17.05 -3.61
C GLU A 55 -11.23 17.28 -3.42
N ALA A 56 -12.04 16.79 -4.37
CA ALA A 56 -13.48 16.86 -4.31
C ALA A 56 -14.11 15.99 -3.21
N ALA A 57 -13.34 15.08 -2.57
CA ALA A 57 -13.77 14.31 -1.40
C ALA A 57 -13.85 15.16 -0.12
N THR A 58 -13.33 16.38 -0.16
CA THR A 58 -13.49 17.38 0.91
C THR A 58 -14.28 18.57 0.40
N LEU A 59 -15.16 19.09 1.24
CA LEU A 59 -15.95 20.29 0.97
C LEU A 59 -15.87 21.22 2.19
N PHE A 60 -15.41 22.45 1.98
CA PHE A 60 -15.11 23.42 3.05
C PHE A 60 -14.14 22.89 4.12
N GLY A 61 -13.22 22.00 3.73
CA GLY A 61 -12.27 21.35 4.65
C GLY A 61 -12.87 20.21 5.47
N PHE A 62 -14.15 19.88 5.28
CA PHE A 62 -14.79 18.73 5.90
C PHE A 62 -14.84 17.54 4.94
N ASP A 63 -14.62 16.35 5.47
CA ASP A 63 -14.77 15.11 4.72
C ASP A 63 -16.24 14.93 4.30
N ASN A 64 -16.47 14.67 3.01
CA ASN A 64 -17.81 14.46 2.47
C ASN A 64 -18.53 13.27 3.11
N ILE A 65 -17.81 12.28 3.62
CA ILE A 65 -18.38 11.17 4.39
C ILE A 65 -19.08 11.70 5.65
N ILE A 66 -18.42 12.62 6.36
CA ILE A 66 -18.95 13.23 7.59
C ILE A 66 -20.17 14.08 7.25
N LEU A 67 -20.07 14.90 6.20
CA LEU A 67 -21.19 15.74 5.74
C LEU A 67 -22.39 14.88 5.30
N GLY A 68 -22.14 13.80 4.57
CA GLY A 68 -23.16 12.83 4.17
C GLY A 68 -23.82 12.13 5.37
N PHE A 69 -23.02 11.70 6.36
CA PHE A 69 -23.53 11.11 7.59
C PHE A 69 -24.45 12.07 8.34
N LEU A 70 -23.98 13.31 8.56
CA LEU A 70 -24.76 14.36 9.23
C LEU A 70 -26.04 14.69 8.47
N PHE A 71 -25.99 14.72 7.13
CA PHE A 71 -27.16 14.89 6.28
C PHE A 71 -28.20 13.78 6.51
N TYR A 72 -27.81 12.50 6.42
CA TYR A 72 -28.75 11.39 6.57
C TYR A 72 -29.31 11.27 7.99
N VAL A 73 -28.49 11.50 9.02
CA VAL A 73 -28.94 11.57 10.42
C VAL A 73 -29.97 12.69 10.60
N SER A 74 -29.70 13.86 10.02
CA SER A 74 -30.60 15.03 10.11
C SER A 74 -31.93 14.78 9.40
N VAL A 75 -31.91 14.22 8.18
CA VAL A 75 -33.13 13.84 7.44
C VAL A 75 -33.92 12.77 8.19
N GLY A 76 -33.25 11.75 8.74
CA GLY A 76 -33.87 10.70 9.55
C GLY A 76 -34.51 11.26 10.82
N GLY A 77 -33.80 12.14 11.54
CA GLY A 77 -34.29 12.81 12.74
C GLY A 77 -35.51 13.70 12.46
N LEU A 78 -35.50 14.48 11.38
CA LEU A 78 -36.65 15.26 10.95
C LEU A 78 -37.85 14.38 10.60
N CYS A 79 -37.63 13.30 9.85
CA CYS A 79 -38.68 12.33 9.51
C CYS A 79 -39.28 11.68 10.77
N LEU A 80 -38.45 11.27 11.72
CA LEU A 80 -38.89 10.69 12.98
C LEU A 80 -39.66 11.71 13.83
N GLY A 81 -39.16 12.95 13.92
CA GLY A 81 -39.80 14.05 14.63
C GLY A 81 -41.21 14.35 14.13
N THR A 82 -41.49 14.17 12.82
CA THR A 82 -42.86 14.35 12.30
C THR A 82 -43.87 13.35 12.88
N VAL A 83 -43.42 12.17 13.33
CA VAL A 83 -44.30 11.16 13.92
C VAL A 83 -44.80 11.61 15.29
N PHE A 84 -43.90 12.17 16.10
CA PHE A 84 -44.15 12.54 17.49
C PHE A 84 -44.61 13.99 17.72
N SER A 85 -44.61 14.81 16.67
CA SER A 85 -44.96 16.24 16.78
C SER A 85 -46.45 16.53 16.54
N SER A 86 -46.96 17.59 17.17
CA SER A 86 -48.30 18.16 16.91
C SER A 86 -48.42 18.76 15.50
N ASP A 87 -49.63 18.92 14.98
CA ASP A 87 -49.88 19.28 13.57
C ASP A 87 -49.20 20.59 13.10
N LYS A 88 -49.13 21.61 13.96
CA LYS A 88 -48.42 22.87 13.67
C LYS A 88 -46.91 22.67 13.49
N ASN A 89 -46.30 21.78 14.26
CA ASN A 89 -44.87 21.47 14.19
C ASN A 89 -44.56 20.49 13.06
N ARG A 90 -45.50 19.60 12.70
CA ARG A 90 -45.36 18.69 11.55
C ARG A 90 -45.13 19.42 10.24
N ALA A 91 -45.84 20.53 10.00
CA ALA A 91 -45.68 21.32 8.79
C ALA A 91 -44.27 21.93 8.69
N ARG A 92 -43.76 22.50 9.79
CA ARG A 92 -42.40 23.06 9.86
C ARG A 92 -41.32 22.01 9.65
N LEU A 93 -41.45 20.84 10.29
CA LEU A 93 -40.50 19.73 10.12
C LEU A 93 -40.50 19.19 8.69
N GLN A 94 -41.65 19.17 8.01
CA GLN A 94 -41.74 18.77 6.61
C GLN A 94 -41.09 19.79 5.67
N GLN A 95 -41.30 21.09 5.89
CA GLN A 95 -40.62 22.15 5.14
C GLN A 95 -39.10 22.07 5.34
N ALA A 96 -38.64 21.86 6.58
CA ALA A 96 -37.22 21.66 6.89
C ALA A 96 -36.65 20.41 6.19
N THR A 97 -37.41 19.30 6.19
CA THR A 97 -36.99 18.06 5.50
C THR A 97 -36.81 18.31 4.00
N LEU A 98 -37.79 18.97 3.37
CA LEU A 98 -37.75 19.30 1.95
C LEU A 98 -36.61 20.27 1.60
N GLY A 99 -36.36 21.28 2.45
CA GLY A 99 -35.21 22.19 2.30
C GLY A 99 -33.88 21.46 2.34
N LEU A 100 -33.71 20.60 3.34
CA LEU A 100 -32.49 19.82 3.52
C LEU A 100 -32.30 18.84 2.35
N THR A 101 -33.32 18.07 1.95
CA THR A 101 -33.19 17.13 0.82
C THR A 101 -33.01 17.83 -0.53
N GLY A 102 -33.57 19.03 -0.71
CA GLY A 102 -33.32 19.86 -1.88
C GLY A 102 -31.87 20.34 -1.96
N LEU A 103 -31.30 20.79 -0.83
CA LEU A 103 -29.88 21.12 -0.75
C LEU A 103 -29.00 19.91 -1.08
N GLY A 104 -29.31 18.75 -0.48
CA GLY A 104 -28.61 17.50 -0.76
C GLY A 104 -28.67 17.09 -2.23
N PHE A 105 -29.82 17.27 -2.89
CA PHE A 105 -29.99 17.00 -4.32
C PHE A 105 -29.07 17.88 -5.19
N VAL A 106 -28.97 19.17 -4.88
CA VAL A 106 -28.06 20.09 -5.60
C VAL A 106 -26.60 19.66 -5.45
N PHE A 107 -26.16 19.34 -4.23
CA PHE A 107 -24.81 18.78 -3.99
C PHE A 107 -24.58 17.45 -4.70
N THR A 108 -25.60 16.61 -4.77
CA THR A 108 -25.52 15.32 -5.46
C THR A 108 -25.27 15.52 -6.95
N LEU A 109 -25.96 16.46 -7.60
CA LEU A 109 -25.71 16.79 -9.01
C LEU A 109 -24.29 17.32 -9.24
N TYR A 110 -23.77 18.13 -8.31
CA TYR A 110 -22.39 18.60 -8.35
C TYR A 110 -21.39 17.43 -8.29
N PHE A 111 -21.54 16.51 -7.32
CA PHE A 111 -20.61 15.38 -7.21
C PHE A 111 -20.71 14.41 -8.39
N ILE A 112 -21.90 14.19 -8.94
CA ILE A 112 -22.07 13.44 -10.19
C ILE A 112 -21.32 14.13 -11.34
N TYR A 113 -21.45 15.45 -11.47
CA TYR A 113 -20.73 16.22 -12.49
C TYR A 113 -19.22 16.07 -12.34
N VAL A 114 -18.69 16.22 -11.12
CA VAL A 114 -17.26 16.05 -10.84
C VAL A 114 -16.79 14.64 -11.22
N GLN A 115 -17.53 13.60 -10.83
CA GLN A 115 -17.14 12.22 -11.16
C GLN A 115 -17.15 11.93 -12.67
N ILE A 116 -18.11 12.47 -13.41
CA ILE A 116 -18.22 12.22 -14.87
C ILE A 116 -17.22 13.05 -15.68
N PHE A 117 -17.11 14.35 -15.38
CA PHE A 117 -16.41 15.30 -16.26
C PHE A 117 -15.02 15.70 -15.76
N VAL A 118 -14.82 15.72 -14.44
CA VAL A 118 -13.55 16.13 -13.84
C VAL A 118 -12.66 14.92 -13.58
N LEU A 119 -13.16 13.94 -12.82
CA LEU A 119 -12.39 12.75 -12.42
C LEU A 119 -12.43 11.64 -13.47
N LYS A 120 -13.51 11.54 -14.25
CA LYS A 120 -13.75 10.44 -15.22
C LYS A 120 -13.71 9.04 -14.58
N THR A 121 -14.07 8.97 -13.29
CA THR A 121 -14.00 7.75 -12.47
C THR A 121 -15.29 7.58 -11.65
N PHE A 122 -15.77 6.33 -11.51
CA PHE A 122 -17.05 6.01 -10.89
C PHE A 122 -16.93 5.26 -9.57
N CYS A 123 -17.14 5.95 -8.45
CA CYS A 123 -17.33 5.31 -7.16
C CYS A 123 -18.76 4.77 -7.00
N VAL A 124 -18.91 3.44 -6.95
CA VAL A 124 -20.22 2.75 -6.81
C VAL A 124 -20.95 3.15 -5.52
N LEU A 125 -20.24 3.34 -4.40
CA LEU A 125 -20.84 3.75 -3.13
C LEU A 125 -21.34 5.21 -3.17
N CYS A 126 -20.58 6.12 -3.77
CA CYS A 126 -21.01 7.51 -3.97
C CYS A 126 -22.22 7.59 -4.90
N MET A 127 -22.23 6.80 -5.98
CA MET A 127 -23.39 6.70 -6.89
C MET A 127 -24.61 6.12 -6.18
N THR A 128 -24.42 5.15 -5.27
CA THR A 128 -25.51 4.62 -4.44
C THR A 128 -26.07 5.71 -3.51
N SER A 129 -25.20 6.51 -2.89
CA SER A 129 -25.62 7.66 -2.07
C SER A 129 -26.39 8.69 -2.90
N ALA A 130 -25.92 8.98 -4.10
CA ALA A 130 -26.59 9.88 -5.03
C ALA A 130 -28.03 9.41 -5.35
N VAL A 131 -28.21 8.12 -5.64
CA VAL A 131 -29.53 7.53 -5.86
C VAL A 131 -30.43 7.69 -4.64
N LEU A 132 -29.92 7.44 -3.42
CA LEU A 132 -30.70 7.60 -2.19
C LEU A 132 -31.17 9.06 -2.00
N ILE A 133 -30.29 10.04 -2.24
CA ILE A 133 -30.63 11.46 -2.11
C ILE A 133 -31.67 11.88 -3.15
N ILE A 134 -31.51 11.44 -4.41
CA ILE A 134 -32.47 11.71 -5.48
C ILE A 134 -33.84 11.10 -5.14
N MET A 135 -33.88 9.87 -4.62
CA MET A 135 -35.13 9.23 -4.16
C MET A 135 -35.76 9.99 -2.99
N LEU A 136 -34.96 10.40 -2.01
CA LEU A 136 -35.44 11.18 -0.86
C LEU A 136 -36.06 12.50 -1.30
N PHE A 137 -35.39 13.25 -2.18
CA PHE A 137 -35.91 14.50 -2.72
C PHE A 137 -37.17 14.26 -3.57
N GLY A 138 -37.15 13.26 -4.45
CA GLY A 138 -38.30 12.88 -5.28
C GLY A 138 -39.54 12.52 -4.47
N LEU A 139 -39.38 11.83 -3.33
CA LEU A 139 -40.48 11.54 -2.40
C LEU A 139 -41.06 12.79 -1.75
N GLN A 140 -40.23 13.80 -1.42
CA GLN A 140 -40.73 15.07 -0.88
C GLN A 140 -41.45 15.89 -1.96
N VAL A 141 -40.91 15.95 -3.18
CA VAL A 141 -41.57 16.61 -4.32
C VAL A 141 -42.90 15.93 -4.64
N PHE A 142 -42.95 14.59 -4.70
CA PHE A 142 -44.17 13.84 -4.94
C PHE A 142 -45.24 14.12 -3.87
N ARG A 143 -44.83 14.21 -2.60
CA ARG A 143 -45.72 14.59 -1.49
C ARG A 143 -46.34 15.97 -1.69
N ILE A 144 -45.53 16.95 -2.12
CA ILE A 144 -46.02 18.30 -2.42
C ILE A 144 -46.96 18.28 -3.61
N ILE A 145 -46.57 17.66 -4.72
CA ILE A 145 -47.41 17.58 -5.93
C ILE A 145 -48.76 16.96 -5.61
N LYS A 146 -48.78 15.87 -4.82
CA LYS A 146 -50.05 15.24 -4.39
C LYS A 146 -50.89 16.13 -3.49
N LYS A 147 -50.27 17.03 -2.71
CA LYS A 147 -50.96 18.00 -1.86
C LYS A 147 -51.46 19.21 -2.66
N ILE A 148 -50.66 19.69 -3.60
CA ILE A 148 -50.94 20.86 -4.43
C ILE A 148 -51.96 20.53 -5.52
N ALA A 149 -51.88 19.38 -6.19
CA ALA A 149 -52.80 18.98 -7.26
C ALA A 149 -54.30 19.21 -6.95
N PRO A 150 -54.81 18.91 -5.74
CA PRO A 150 -56.17 19.27 -5.35
C PRO A 150 -56.38 20.75 -4.94
N GLU A 151 -55.33 21.45 -4.50
CA GLU A 151 -55.35 22.84 -3.97
C GLU A 151 -55.13 23.91 -5.06
N THR A 152 -54.41 23.59 -6.15
CA THR A 152 -54.19 24.45 -7.34
C THR A 152 -55.46 24.78 -8.10
N LEU A 153 -56.52 24.00 -7.91
CA LEU A 153 -57.84 24.29 -8.47
C LEU A 153 -58.58 25.39 -7.67
N GLN A 154 -58.11 25.78 -6.48
CA GLN A 154 -58.79 26.73 -5.60
C GLN A 154 -58.03 28.04 -5.34
N GLU A 155 -56.69 28.07 -5.15
CA GLU A 155 -55.94 29.32 -4.92
C GLU A 155 -54.46 29.29 -5.38
N PRO A 156 -54.10 29.86 -6.55
CA PRO A 156 -52.72 29.80 -7.09
C PRO A 156 -51.67 30.64 -6.33
N GLY A 157 -52.08 31.67 -5.58
CA GLY A 157 -51.17 32.62 -4.92
C GLY A 157 -50.39 32.07 -3.71
N LYS A 158 -50.93 31.08 -2.99
CA LYS A 158 -50.24 30.46 -1.83
C LYS A 158 -49.08 29.55 -2.23
N VAL A 159 -49.20 28.91 -3.39
CA VAL A 159 -48.20 27.97 -3.92
C VAL A 159 -46.89 28.70 -4.28
N VAL A 160 -46.98 29.87 -4.89
CA VAL A 160 -45.83 30.70 -5.28
C VAL A 160 -45.00 31.15 -4.06
N ARG A 161 -45.66 31.42 -2.93
CA ARG A 161 -44.99 31.88 -1.70
C ARG A 161 -44.26 30.74 -0.96
N GLU A 162 -44.80 29.53 -1.00
CA GLU A 162 -44.17 28.32 -0.43
C GLU A 162 -43.02 27.81 -1.31
N LEU A 163 -43.11 27.96 -2.65
CA LEU A 163 -42.03 27.63 -3.59
C LEU A 163 -40.90 28.69 -3.64
N GLY A 164 -41.19 29.94 -3.31
CA GLY A 164 -40.25 31.07 -3.40
C GLY A 164 -39.04 30.98 -2.47
N TRP A 165 -39.14 30.25 -1.36
CA TRP A 165 -37.98 29.97 -0.50
C TRP A 165 -37.05 28.90 -1.10
N PHE A 166 -37.60 27.96 -1.88
CA PHE A 166 -36.82 26.91 -2.57
C PHE A 166 -35.99 27.46 -3.71
N THR A 167 -36.52 28.44 -4.46
CA THR A 167 -35.77 29.12 -5.52
C THR A 167 -34.61 29.94 -4.95
N LEU A 168 -34.80 30.57 -3.80
CA LEU A 168 -33.77 31.35 -3.10
C LEU A 168 -32.62 30.47 -2.59
N ILE A 169 -32.93 29.36 -1.90
CA ILE A 169 -31.90 28.42 -1.41
C ILE A 169 -31.18 27.74 -2.58
N SER A 170 -31.90 27.36 -3.63
CA SER A 170 -31.29 26.76 -4.83
C SER A 170 -30.41 27.74 -5.61
N PHE A 171 -30.78 29.02 -5.63
CA PHE A 171 -29.97 30.08 -6.24
C PHE A 171 -28.66 30.31 -5.48
N PHE A 172 -28.70 30.40 -4.15
CA PHE A 172 -27.48 30.55 -3.35
C PHE A 172 -26.59 29.31 -3.39
N ALA A 173 -27.18 28.10 -3.36
CA ALA A 173 -26.42 26.86 -3.54
C ALA A 173 -25.79 26.80 -4.94
N GLY A 174 -26.53 27.18 -6.00
CA GLY A 174 -26.01 27.24 -7.36
C GLY A 174 -24.89 28.27 -7.55
N ALA A 175 -25.01 29.45 -6.93
CA ALA A 175 -23.98 30.49 -6.97
C ALA A 175 -22.69 30.06 -6.25
N LEU A 176 -22.82 29.36 -5.12
CA LEU A 176 -21.68 28.79 -4.37
C LEU A 176 -20.98 27.68 -5.17
N LEU A 177 -21.76 26.80 -5.80
CA LEU A 177 -21.21 25.77 -6.67
C LEU A 177 -20.52 26.38 -7.91
N LEU A 178 -21.01 27.50 -8.43
CA LEU A 178 -20.36 28.22 -9.53
C LEU A 178 -18.99 28.78 -9.11
N THR A 179 -18.85 29.26 -7.87
CA THR A 179 -17.56 29.75 -7.36
C THR A 179 -16.54 28.62 -7.19
N ASP A 180 -16.95 27.46 -6.70
CA ASP A 180 -16.09 26.27 -6.60
C ASP A 180 -15.71 25.74 -7.99
N LEU A 181 -16.66 25.75 -8.94
CA LEU A 181 -16.40 25.35 -10.34
C LEU A 181 -15.39 26.28 -11.03
N ILE A 182 -15.45 27.59 -10.77
CA ILE A 182 -14.49 28.57 -11.27
C ILE A 182 -13.11 28.38 -10.62
N PHE A 183 -13.06 28.03 -9.33
CA PHE A 183 -11.81 27.74 -8.61
C PHE A 183 -11.11 26.49 -9.16
N VAL A 184 -11.84 25.38 -9.34
CA VAL A 184 -11.32 24.13 -9.91
C VAL A 184 -10.87 24.31 -11.36
N ASN A 185 -11.62 25.08 -12.17
CA ASN A 185 -11.26 25.31 -13.58
C ASN A 185 -10.04 26.24 -13.75
N LYS A 186 -9.85 27.22 -12.84
CA LYS A 186 -8.66 28.09 -12.83
C LYS A 186 -7.37 27.31 -12.58
N LEU A 187 -7.40 26.26 -11.75
CA LEU A 187 -6.26 25.36 -11.52
C LEU A 187 -5.94 24.51 -12.76
N GLY A 188 -6.96 24.01 -13.46
CA GLY A 188 -6.79 23.23 -14.69
C GLY A 188 -6.14 23.99 -15.85
N THR A 189 -6.42 25.30 -15.99
CA THR A 189 -5.83 26.13 -17.06
C THR A 189 -4.45 26.71 -16.72
N ALA A 190 -4.15 26.95 -15.45
CA ALA A 190 -2.87 27.53 -15.02
C ALA A 190 -1.71 26.52 -15.07
N SER A 191 -2.00 25.22 -14.93
CA SER A 191 -1.00 24.15 -14.97
C SER A 191 -0.44 23.89 -16.39
N LEU A 192 -1.15 24.30 -17.45
CA LEU A 192 -0.75 24.05 -18.84
C LEU A 192 0.16 25.12 -19.46
N LEU A 193 0.43 26.24 -18.79
CA LEU A 193 1.10 27.40 -19.42
C LEU A 193 2.25 28.05 -18.62
N ARG A 194 2.81 27.43 -17.58
CA ARG A 194 3.93 28.03 -16.82
C ARG A 194 5.26 27.31 -17.06
N PRO A 195 6.27 27.95 -17.70
CA PRO A 195 7.62 27.40 -17.75
C PRO A 195 8.33 27.62 -16.40
N PRO A 196 9.15 26.68 -15.89
CA PRO A 196 9.63 26.75 -14.52
C PRO A 196 10.89 27.62 -14.39
N HIS A 197 10.92 28.48 -13.37
CA HIS A 197 12.11 29.22 -12.93
C HIS A 197 12.72 28.57 -11.69
N SER A 198 14.06 28.53 -11.65
CA SER A 198 14.92 27.64 -10.86
C SER A 198 14.86 27.71 -9.33
N SER A 199 14.23 28.71 -8.71
CA SER A 199 14.18 28.83 -7.24
C SER A 199 12.99 28.11 -6.60
N GLU A 200 11.85 28.01 -7.30
CA GLU A 200 10.69 27.22 -6.86
C GLU A 200 10.92 25.72 -7.07
N ILE A 201 11.79 25.35 -8.02
CA ILE A 201 12.20 23.95 -8.23
C ILE A 201 12.82 23.37 -6.96
N ARG A 202 13.56 24.13 -6.15
CA ARG A 202 14.14 23.58 -4.90
C ARG A 202 13.09 23.37 -3.81
N GLN A 203 12.10 24.26 -3.71
CA GLN A 203 11.09 24.18 -2.66
C GLN A 203 10.03 23.14 -3.00
N VAL A 204 9.56 23.14 -4.26
CA VAL A 204 8.69 22.10 -4.81
C VAL A 204 9.42 20.76 -4.94
N ALA A 205 10.72 20.71 -5.28
CA ALA A 205 11.45 19.45 -5.23
C ALA A 205 11.57 18.92 -3.81
N ASN A 206 11.75 19.76 -2.79
CA ASN A 206 11.79 19.31 -1.40
C ASN A 206 10.41 18.88 -0.87
N GLU A 207 9.33 19.48 -1.35
CA GLU A 207 7.95 19.15 -0.96
C GLU A 207 7.42 17.92 -1.74
N VAL A 208 7.72 17.82 -3.03
CA VAL A 208 7.44 16.64 -3.88
C VAL A 208 8.37 15.46 -3.56
N LEU A 209 9.64 15.67 -3.15
CA LEU A 209 10.50 14.59 -2.63
C LEU A 209 9.91 13.98 -1.36
N ASN A 210 9.21 14.76 -0.53
CA ASN A 210 8.71 14.29 0.75
C ASN A 210 7.31 13.64 0.64
N GLU A 211 6.50 13.98 -0.37
CA GLU A 211 5.14 13.42 -0.52
C GLU A 211 5.02 12.30 -1.57
N ARG A 212 5.85 12.28 -2.62
CA ARG A 212 5.77 11.26 -3.71
C ARG A 212 6.82 10.18 -3.66
N ILE A 213 7.60 10.19 -2.59
CA ILE A 213 8.47 9.10 -2.30
C ILE A 213 7.83 8.34 -1.16
N ASP A 214 7.22 7.19 -1.46
CA ASP A 214 6.94 6.16 -0.46
C ASP A 214 8.13 6.10 0.47
N GLN A 215 7.93 6.03 1.79
CA GLN A 215 9.05 5.76 2.70
C GLN A 215 9.94 4.63 2.17
N GLN A 216 9.36 3.68 1.42
CA GLN A 216 10.03 2.63 0.66
C GLN A 216 10.90 3.11 -0.53
N PHE A 217 10.48 4.10 -1.33
CA PHE A 217 11.31 4.71 -2.39
C PHE A 217 12.37 5.66 -1.81
N LEU A 218 12.13 6.32 -0.66
CA LEU A 218 13.12 7.19 0.02
C LEU A 218 14.18 6.29 0.64
N THR A 219 13.76 5.15 1.16
CA THR A 219 14.61 4.08 1.64
C THR A 219 15.39 3.38 0.52
N ALA A 220 14.79 3.24 -0.68
CA ALA A 220 15.46 2.66 -1.85
C ALA A 220 16.44 3.63 -2.52
N MET A 221 16.21 4.95 -2.41
CA MET A 221 17.08 6.02 -2.91
C MET A 221 17.96 6.65 -1.83
N ALA A 222 17.78 6.29 -0.56
CA ALA A 222 18.66 6.70 0.53
C ALA A 222 20.09 6.36 0.11
N PRO A 223 21.06 7.28 0.29
CA PRO A 223 22.43 7.02 -0.09
C PRO A 223 22.85 5.70 0.54
N CYS A 224 23.16 4.72 -0.30
CA CYS A 224 23.67 3.45 0.20
C CYS A 224 24.91 3.75 1.02
N SER A 225 24.87 3.35 2.29
CA SER A 225 25.93 3.57 3.25
C SER A 225 26.21 2.28 4.00
N TYR A 226 27.36 2.26 4.64
CA TYR A 226 27.62 1.28 5.67
C TYR A 226 26.74 1.57 6.90
N ASP A 227 26.56 0.55 7.74
CA ASP A 227 25.95 0.72 9.05
C ASP A 227 26.97 1.34 10.00
N ASP A 228 26.96 2.66 10.10
CA ASP A 228 27.87 3.40 10.99
C ASP A 228 27.60 3.14 12.49
N SER A 229 26.47 2.49 12.83
CA SER A 229 26.12 2.16 14.21
C SER A 229 26.72 0.84 14.69
N THR A 230 27.21 -0.01 13.77
CA THR A 230 27.83 -1.30 14.11
C THR A 230 29.31 -1.27 13.72
N PRO A 231 30.24 -1.51 14.66
CA PRO A 231 31.67 -1.58 14.35
C PRO A 231 31.97 -2.61 13.23
N PRO A 232 32.93 -2.33 12.34
CA PRO A 232 33.41 -3.31 11.38
C PRO A 232 33.91 -4.58 12.07
N VAL A 233 33.71 -5.72 11.41
CA VAL A 233 34.25 -7.00 11.85
C VAL A 233 35.70 -7.08 11.40
N GLU A 234 36.66 -6.85 12.30
CA GLU A 234 38.10 -6.82 11.96
C GLU A 234 38.57 -8.13 11.32
N ASN A 235 38.25 -9.27 11.93
CA ASN A 235 38.65 -10.60 11.46
C ASN A 235 37.57 -11.26 10.58
N TRP A 236 36.88 -10.47 9.74
CA TRP A 236 35.77 -10.97 8.92
C TRP A 236 36.15 -12.11 7.98
N ARG A 237 37.42 -12.19 7.56
CA ARG A 237 37.94 -13.27 6.70
C ARG A 237 37.85 -14.63 7.38
N GLU A 238 37.85 -14.69 8.70
CA GLU A 238 37.69 -15.97 9.38
C GLU A 238 36.27 -16.53 9.17
N LEU A 239 35.26 -15.68 8.95
CA LEU A 239 33.87 -16.11 8.75
C LEU A 239 33.66 -16.91 7.45
N ILE A 240 34.64 -16.91 6.57
CA ILE A 240 34.66 -17.67 5.32
C ILE A 240 35.81 -18.69 5.33
N SER A 241 35.65 -19.80 4.63
CA SER A 241 36.73 -20.76 4.38
C SER A 241 37.12 -20.82 2.91
N GLN A 242 38.37 -21.21 2.62
CA GLN A 242 38.86 -21.33 1.23
C GLN A 242 38.06 -22.34 0.38
N THR A 243 37.45 -23.34 1.02
CA THR A 243 36.62 -24.36 0.38
C THR A 243 35.14 -23.98 0.27
N GLU A 244 34.76 -22.80 0.77
CA GLU A 244 33.38 -22.35 0.76
C GLU A 244 32.97 -21.89 -0.64
N PRO A 245 31.82 -22.33 -1.19
CA PRO A 245 31.37 -21.90 -2.51
C PRO A 245 31.16 -20.38 -2.56
N TYR A 246 31.65 -19.75 -3.63
CA TYR A 246 31.44 -18.33 -3.92
C TYR A 246 31.16 -18.12 -5.42
N ILE A 247 30.67 -16.93 -5.75
CA ILE A 247 30.54 -16.44 -7.13
C ILE A 247 31.57 -15.32 -7.33
N GLY A 248 32.23 -15.30 -8.48
CA GLY A 248 33.14 -14.23 -8.88
C GLY A 248 34.62 -14.60 -8.88
N ASP A 249 35.49 -13.60 -9.00
CA ASP A 249 36.93 -13.75 -9.20
C ASP A 249 37.65 -14.10 -7.87
N PRO A 250 38.37 -15.23 -7.76
CA PRO A 250 39.17 -15.61 -6.59
C PRO A 250 40.24 -14.61 -6.16
N GLU A 251 40.63 -13.66 -7.00
CA GLU A 251 41.65 -12.64 -6.72
C GLU A 251 41.07 -11.24 -6.49
N ALA A 252 39.75 -11.07 -6.60
CA ALA A 252 39.12 -9.77 -6.39
C ALA A 252 39.38 -9.18 -4.99
N ALA A 253 39.65 -7.88 -4.96
CA ALA A 253 39.89 -7.12 -3.73
C ALA A 253 38.61 -6.90 -2.89
N VAL A 254 37.44 -6.95 -3.52
CA VAL A 254 36.14 -6.75 -2.85
C VAL A 254 35.50 -8.10 -2.54
N THR A 255 35.17 -8.33 -1.27
CA THR A 255 34.45 -9.52 -0.82
C THR A 255 33.14 -9.14 -0.14
N ILE A 256 32.05 -9.77 -0.58
CA ILE A 256 30.69 -9.62 -0.08
C ILE A 256 30.27 -10.94 0.55
N ILE A 257 29.78 -10.90 1.78
CA ILE A 257 29.23 -12.06 2.49
C ILE A 257 27.77 -11.76 2.84
N LYS A 258 26.84 -12.56 2.31
CA LYS A 258 25.43 -12.56 2.72
C LYS A 258 25.20 -13.65 3.75
N PHE A 259 24.91 -13.24 4.97
CA PHE A 259 24.43 -14.14 6.01
C PHE A 259 22.93 -14.36 5.86
N PHE A 260 22.49 -15.62 5.77
CA PHE A 260 21.09 -15.95 5.53
C PHE A 260 20.63 -17.22 6.26
N ASP A 261 19.31 -17.35 6.38
CA ASP A 261 18.65 -18.59 6.78
C ASP A 261 17.66 -18.98 5.66
N PRO A 262 17.61 -20.27 5.24
CA PRO A 262 16.76 -20.72 4.15
C PRO A 262 15.24 -20.57 4.44
N ASN A 263 14.84 -20.44 5.70
CA ASN A 263 13.46 -20.21 6.13
C ASN A 263 13.13 -18.73 6.38
N CYS A 264 14.08 -17.81 6.22
CA CYS A 264 13.82 -16.39 6.38
C CYS A 264 13.18 -15.79 5.13
N SER A 265 11.99 -15.20 5.28
CA SER A 265 11.26 -14.56 4.18
C SER A 265 11.99 -13.34 3.60
N HIS A 266 12.65 -12.54 4.45
CA HIS A 266 13.47 -11.41 4.02
C HIS A 266 14.74 -11.87 3.29
N CYS A 267 15.33 -13.01 3.67
CA CYS A 267 16.46 -13.58 2.95
C CYS A 267 16.08 -14.01 1.52
N ARG A 268 14.86 -14.56 1.36
CA ARG A 268 14.26 -14.89 0.07
C ARG A 268 14.02 -13.64 -0.78
N GLN A 269 13.47 -12.58 -0.20
CA GLN A 269 13.24 -11.30 -0.90
C GLN A 269 14.55 -10.64 -1.37
N LEU A 270 15.62 -10.71 -0.57
CA LEU A 270 16.93 -10.15 -0.92
C LEU A 270 17.73 -11.03 -1.89
N HIS A 271 17.34 -12.28 -2.09
CA HIS A 271 18.10 -13.24 -2.89
C HIS A 271 18.26 -12.82 -4.37
N PRO A 272 17.21 -12.40 -5.09
CA PRO A 272 17.36 -11.93 -6.47
C PRO A 272 18.28 -10.72 -6.60
N VAL A 273 18.22 -9.78 -5.65
CA VAL A 273 19.07 -8.57 -5.64
C VAL A 273 20.55 -8.95 -5.61
N LEU A 274 20.96 -9.77 -4.64
CA LEU A 274 22.37 -10.14 -4.54
C LEU A 274 22.82 -11.02 -5.70
N LYS A 275 21.95 -11.87 -6.23
CA LYS A 275 22.23 -12.69 -7.43
C LYS A 275 22.53 -11.81 -8.65
N ASN A 276 21.71 -10.78 -8.88
CA ASN A 276 21.90 -9.85 -10.00
C ASN A 276 23.18 -9.02 -9.83
N VAL A 277 23.47 -8.57 -8.61
CA VAL A 277 24.73 -7.88 -8.29
C VAL A 277 25.92 -8.80 -8.50
N ALA A 278 25.86 -10.05 -8.03
CA ALA A 278 26.93 -11.02 -8.23
C ALA A 278 27.18 -11.27 -9.71
N ALA A 279 26.13 -11.45 -10.52
CA ALA A 279 26.26 -11.59 -11.97
C ALA A 279 26.90 -10.37 -12.64
N LYS A 280 26.56 -9.15 -12.18
CA LYS A 280 27.11 -7.90 -12.74
C LYS A 280 28.57 -7.65 -12.33
N TYR A 281 28.96 -8.06 -11.13
CA TYR A 281 30.26 -7.75 -10.52
C TYR A 281 31.18 -8.96 -10.35
N GLN A 282 30.84 -10.11 -10.93
CA GLN A 282 31.62 -11.36 -10.78
C GLN A 282 33.09 -11.20 -11.17
N ASP A 283 33.43 -10.37 -12.15
CA ASP A 283 34.82 -10.15 -12.59
C ASP A 283 35.59 -9.17 -11.68
N LYS A 284 34.93 -8.58 -10.68
CA LYS A 284 35.48 -7.53 -9.82
C LYS A 284 35.34 -7.83 -8.32
N ALA A 285 34.54 -8.81 -7.93
CA ALA A 285 34.20 -9.07 -6.54
C ALA A 285 33.89 -10.56 -6.28
N LYS A 286 34.10 -11.00 -5.03
CA LYS A 286 33.73 -12.33 -4.51
C LYS A 286 32.45 -12.26 -3.71
N PHE A 287 31.52 -13.17 -3.97
CA PHE A 287 30.22 -13.24 -3.29
C PHE A 287 30.06 -14.59 -2.58
N TYR A 288 30.07 -14.54 -1.24
CA TYR A 288 29.77 -15.68 -0.38
C TYR A 288 28.32 -15.60 0.10
N PHE A 289 27.64 -16.74 0.06
CA PHE A 289 26.31 -16.92 0.63
C PHE A 289 26.48 -17.80 1.85
N LYS A 290 26.49 -17.20 3.05
CA LYS A 290 26.83 -17.85 4.32
C LYS A 290 25.57 -18.22 5.10
N PRO A 291 25.15 -19.50 5.12
CA PRO A 291 23.95 -19.90 5.83
C PRO A 291 24.22 -20.07 7.33
N PHE A 292 23.26 -19.69 8.17
CA PHE A 292 23.25 -20.02 9.58
C PHE A 292 21.80 -20.14 10.10
N PRO A 293 21.53 -21.05 11.05
CA PRO A 293 20.16 -21.30 11.49
C PRO A 293 19.69 -20.26 12.50
N LEU A 294 18.70 -19.46 12.11
CA LEU A 294 17.88 -18.66 13.03
C LEU A 294 17.00 -19.57 13.89
N TRP A 295 16.51 -20.66 13.30
CA TRP A 295 15.69 -21.67 13.98
C TRP A 295 16.33 -23.05 13.90
N ASN A 296 16.09 -23.90 14.89
CA ASN A 296 16.64 -25.27 14.91
C ASN A 296 16.16 -26.10 13.71
N TYR A 297 14.94 -25.87 13.23
CA TYR A 297 14.41 -26.56 12.05
C TYR A 297 15.10 -26.13 10.74
N SER A 298 15.92 -25.08 10.73
CA SER A 298 16.72 -24.70 9.56
C SER A 298 17.99 -25.54 9.40
N ILE A 299 18.41 -26.31 10.41
CA ILE A 299 19.69 -27.05 10.38
C ILE A 299 19.73 -28.03 9.20
N ALA A 300 18.73 -28.91 9.06
CA ALA A 300 18.68 -29.90 7.97
C ALA A 300 18.69 -29.25 6.58
N GLN A 301 17.99 -28.12 6.42
CA GLN A 301 18.01 -27.33 5.20
C GLN A 301 19.41 -26.79 4.87
N ILE A 302 20.13 -26.28 5.88
CA ILE A 302 21.50 -25.79 5.71
C ILE A 302 22.47 -26.94 5.43
N GLU A 303 22.30 -28.10 6.06
CA GLU A 303 23.09 -29.29 5.75
C GLU A 303 22.88 -29.74 4.30
N ALA A 304 21.64 -29.74 3.81
CA ALA A 304 21.34 -30.01 2.41
C ALA A 304 22.04 -29.04 1.45
N LEU A 305 22.27 -27.78 1.85
CA LEU A 305 23.10 -26.86 1.06
C LEU A 305 24.55 -27.38 0.96
N TRP A 306 25.17 -27.73 2.09
CA TRP A 306 26.55 -28.24 2.10
C TRP A 306 26.71 -29.58 1.39
N LEU A 307 25.73 -30.48 1.49
CA LEU A 307 25.71 -31.73 0.73
C LEU A 307 25.59 -31.48 -0.78
N ALA A 308 24.83 -30.45 -1.18
CA ALA A 308 24.80 -30.01 -2.57
C ALA A 308 26.14 -29.35 -2.98
N ALA A 309 26.84 -28.66 -2.07
CA ALA A 309 28.17 -28.10 -2.31
C ALA A 309 29.20 -29.18 -2.66
N ASP A 310 29.17 -30.33 -1.96
CA ASP A 310 30.03 -31.49 -2.26
C ASP A 310 29.89 -31.94 -3.72
N GLN A 311 28.74 -31.68 -4.33
CA GLN A 311 28.40 -32.04 -5.70
C GLN A 311 28.29 -30.82 -6.63
N LYS A 312 28.88 -29.67 -6.24
CA LYS A 312 28.93 -28.43 -7.03
C LYS A 312 27.56 -27.84 -7.40
N LYS A 313 26.53 -28.08 -6.59
CA LYS A 313 25.15 -27.57 -6.76
C LYS A 313 24.66 -26.72 -5.60
N TYR A 314 25.60 -26.05 -4.93
CA TYR A 314 25.32 -25.21 -3.76
C TYR A 314 24.28 -24.12 -4.05
N PHE A 315 24.55 -23.30 -5.08
CA PHE A 315 23.70 -22.16 -5.41
C PHE A 315 22.35 -22.62 -5.96
N GLU A 316 22.31 -23.67 -6.79
CA GLU A 316 21.06 -24.21 -7.29
C GLU A 316 20.18 -24.78 -6.17
N MET A 317 20.77 -25.39 -5.12
CA MET A 317 20.02 -25.81 -3.95
C MET A 317 19.48 -24.61 -3.16
N ILE A 318 20.23 -23.50 -3.05
CA ILE A 318 19.71 -22.25 -2.45
C ILE A 318 18.49 -21.76 -3.23
N GLU A 319 18.56 -21.71 -4.56
CA GLU A 319 17.44 -21.27 -5.42
C GLU A 319 16.19 -22.12 -5.17
N LEU A 320 16.33 -23.44 -5.17
CA LEU A 320 15.21 -24.35 -4.96
C LEU A 320 14.61 -24.23 -3.57
N GLN A 321 15.43 -24.19 -2.51
CA GLN A 321 14.92 -24.05 -1.15
C GLN A 321 14.18 -22.73 -0.94
N PHE A 322 14.64 -21.62 -1.52
CA PHE A 322 13.91 -20.35 -1.47
C PHE A 322 12.62 -20.38 -2.29
N ALA A 323 12.62 -21.03 -3.46
CA ALA A 323 11.44 -21.18 -4.30
C ALA A 323 10.35 -22.03 -3.64
N THR A 324 10.73 -23.02 -2.83
CA THR A 324 9.79 -23.92 -2.15
C THR A 324 9.59 -23.59 -0.66
N GLN A 325 10.10 -22.45 -0.18
CA GLN A 325 10.04 -22.06 1.23
C GLN A 325 8.60 -22.14 1.78
N GLN A 326 8.44 -22.77 2.95
CA GLN A 326 7.15 -22.98 3.61
C GLN A 326 7.24 -22.76 5.13
N PRO A 327 6.12 -22.48 5.83
CA PRO A 327 6.11 -22.35 7.29
C PRO A 327 6.64 -23.63 7.98
N GLY A 328 7.55 -23.47 8.94
CA GLY A 328 8.11 -24.59 9.71
C GLY A 328 9.28 -25.33 9.06
N GLY A 329 9.70 -24.93 7.85
CA GLY A 329 10.83 -25.53 7.15
C GLY A 329 10.49 -26.68 6.21
N LEU A 330 11.47 -27.11 5.44
CA LEU A 330 11.33 -28.21 4.49
C LEU A 330 11.63 -29.55 5.19
N PRO A 331 10.72 -30.54 5.14
CA PRO A 331 11.01 -31.87 5.66
C PRO A 331 12.09 -32.54 4.82
N GLU A 332 12.82 -33.50 5.39
CA GLU A 332 13.90 -34.23 4.70
C GLU A 332 13.46 -34.85 3.38
N ALA A 333 12.25 -35.40 3.32
CA ALA A 333 11.66 -35.92 2.08
C ALA A 333 11.63 -34.86 0.97
N LYS A 334 11.30 -33.61 1.31
CA LYS A 334 11.30 -32.51 0.35
C LYS A 334 12.73 -32.13 -0.05
N LEU A 335 13.67 -32.10 0.88
CA LEU A 335 15.09 -31.85 0.58
C LEU A 335 15.67 -32.89 -0.38
N ARG A 336 15.29 -34.15 -0.20
CA ARG A 336 15.63 -35.25 -1.11
C ARG A 336 15.00 -35.09 -2.50
N GLU A 337 13.74 -34.67 -2.59
CA GLU A 337 13.11 -34.32 -3.87
C GLU A 337 13.87 -33.20 -4.60
N LEU A 338 14.30 -32.16 -3.87
CA LEU A 338 15.09 -31.07 -4.44
C LEU A 338 16.45 -31.57 -4.94
N ALA A 339 17.15 -32.39 -4.14
CA ALA A 339 18.41 -33.02 -4.54
C ALA A 339 18.26 -33.86 -5.81
N ALA A 340 17.17 -34.64 -5.91
CA ALA A 340 16.87 -35.44 -7.11
C ALA A 340 16.63 -34.55 -8.33
N SER A 341 15.92 -33.43 -8.18
CA SER A 341 15.67 -32.48 -9.27
C SER A 341 16.95 -31.80 -9.79
N LEU A 342 17.97 -31.67 -8.93
CA LEU A 342 19.31 -31.17 -9.28
C LEU A 342 20.22 -32.26 -9.86
N LYS A 343 19.73 -33.50 -9.98
CA LYS A 343 20.49 -34.69 -10.40
C LYS A 343 21.70 -34.97 -9.52
N LEU A 344 21.56 -34.73 -8.21
CA LEU A 344 22.55 -35.14 -7.23
C LEU A 344 22.57 -36.66 -7.08
N ASP A 345 23.73 -37.22 -6.74
CA ASP A 345 23.83 -38.55 -6.19
C ASP A 345 23.12 -38.58 -4.83
N LEU A 346 21.99 -39.30 -4.78
CA LEU A 346 21.11 -39.34 -3.62
C LEU A 346 21.69 -40.19 -2.51
N GLN A 347 22.56 -41.16 -2.79
CA GLN A 347 23.12 -42.01 -1.73
C GLN A 347 23.96 -41.21 -0.73
N PRO A 348 25.05 -40.50 -1.14
CA PRO A 348 25.84 -39.70 -0.21
C PRO A 348 25.08 -38.49 0.34
N PHE A 349 24.06 -38.01 -0.37
CA PHE A 349 23.18 -36.96 0.12
C PHE A 349 22.31 -37.45 1.29
N ASP A 350 21.60 -38.57 1.11
CA ASP A 350 20.72 -39.15 2.12
C ASP A 350 21.53 -39.58 3.36
N GLU A 351 22.67 -40.27 3.16
CA GLU A 351 23.58 -40.65 4.24
C GLU A 351 24.12 -39.42 5.01
N GLY A 352 24.46 -38.36 4.29
CA GLY A 352 24.98 -37.14 4.89
C GLY A 352 23.94 -36.38 5.69
N LEU A 353 22.68 -36.35 5.23
CA LEU A 353 21.58 -35.69 5.93
C LEU A 353 21.17 -36.47 7.18
N GLN A 354 21.03 -37.80 7.09
CA GLN A 354 20.68 -38.65 8.23
C GLN A 354 21.72 -38.63 9.35
N ASN A 355 23.01 -38.61 8.99
CA ASN A 355 24.10 -38.59 9.97
C ASN A 355 24.45 -37.18 10.47
N GLY A 356 23.78 -36.14 9.96
CA GLY A 356 24.11 -34.76 10.29
C GLY A 356 25.56 -34.40 9.94
N LYS A 357 26.04 -34.79 8.75
CA LYS A 357 27.44 -34.62 8.31
C LYS A 357 27.98 -33.21 8.55
N TYR A 358 27.12 -32.20 8.39
CA TYR A 358 27.48 -30.79 8.49
C TYR A 358 26.95 -30.10 9.76
N SER A 359 26.25 -30.81 10.65
CA SER A 359 25.60 -30.24 11.83
C SER A 359 26.57 -29.50 12.74
N GLN A 360 27.74 -30.09 13.02
CA GLN A 360 28.77 -29.43 13.82
C GLN A 360 29.32 -28.17 13.15
N LYS A 361 29.54 -28.21 11.83
CA LYS A 361 29.95 -27.05 11.05
C LYS A 361 28.90 -25.94 11.13
N VAL A 362 27.62 -26.28 10.94
CA VAL A 362 26.50 -25.34 10.99
C VAL A 362 26.40 -24.65 12.35
N LEU A 363 26.51 -25.41 13.44
CA LEU A 363 26.46 -24.87 14.80
C LEU A 363 27.70 -24.05 15.17
N SER A 364 28.88 -24.46 14.70
CA SER A 364 30.13 -23.70 14.88
C SER A 364 30.08 -22.38 14.11
N ASP A 365 29.65 -22.40 12.85
CA ASP A 365 29.48 -21.21 12.03
C ASP A 365 28.46 -20.26 12.68
N LYS A 366 27.32 -20.76 13.16
CA LYS A 366 26.35 -19.95 13.93
C LYS A 366 26.99 -19.26 15.13
N LYS A 367 27.76 -20.00 15.94
CA LYS A 367 28.41 -19.44 17.13
C LYS A 367 29.36 -18.29 16.75
N ARG A 368 30.17 -18.49 15.72
CA ARG A 368 31.13 -17.49 15.23
C ARG A 368 30.45 -16.26 14.65
N ILE A 369 29.40 -16.47 13.85
CA ILE A 369 28.57 -15.41 13.27
C ILE A 369 27.93 -14.56 14.39
N ASN A 370 27.35 -15.22 15.41
CA ASN A 370 26.78 -14.53 16.56
C ASN A 370 27.82 -13.74 17.38
N GLN A 371 29.06 -14.26 17.52
CA GLN A 371 30.16 -13.56 18.19
C GLN A 371 30.55 -12.26 17.47
N CYS A 372 30.34 -12.18 16.16
CA CYS A 372 30.50 -10.95 15.38
C CYS A 372 29.28 -10.01 15.45
N GLY A 373 28.32 -10.25 16.36
CA GLY A 373 27.11 -9.44 16.53
C GLY A 373 25.99 -9.76 15.54
N ILE A 374 26.16 -10.76 14.67
CA ILE A 374 25.19 -11.12 13.64
C ILE A 374 24.19 -12.12 14.22
N ASN A 375 23.10 -11.62 14.78
CA ASN A 375 22.07 -12.46 15.42
C ASN A 375 20.74 -12.51 14.65
N SER A 376 20.70 -11.92 13.45
CA SER A 376 19.53 -11.87 12.57
C SER A 376 19.94 -11.97 11.10
N ALA A 377 18.98 -12.33 10.25
CA ALA A 377 19.18 -12.44 8.80
C ALA A 377 18.03 -11.75 8.03
N PRO A 378 18.29 -11.22 6.83
CA PRO A 378 19.58 -11.18 6.14
C PRO A 378 20.53 -10.12 6.72
N LYS A 379 21.83 -10.37 6.63
CA LYS A 379 22.89 -9.38 6.86
C LYS A 379 23.92 -9.44 5.72
N ILE A 380 24.39 -8.29 5.26
CA ILE A 380 25.45 -8.20 4.25
C ILE A 380 26.67 -7.54 4.88
N LEU A 381 27.83 -8.15 4.67
CA LEU A 381 29.13 -7.65 5.05
C LEU A 381 29.97 -7.46 3.80
N LEU A 382 30.53 -6.27 3.60
CA LEU A 382 31.41 -5.94 2.48
C LEU A 382 32.75 -5.49 3.05
N ASN A 383 33.82 -6.27 2.80
CA ASN A 383 35.17 -6.06 3.34
C ASN A 383 35.16 -5.81 4.87
N GLY A 384 34.33 -6.55 5.61
CA GLY A 384 34.21 -6.42 7.06
C GLY A 384 33.27 -5.33 7.55
N LYS A 385 32.66 -4.53 6.67
CA LYS A 385 31.71 -3.48 7.06
C LYS A 385 30.27 -3.91 6.76
N PHE A 386 29.36 -3.69 7.71
CA PHE A 386 27.95 -4.01 7.52
C PHE A 386 27.32 -3.05 6.51
N VAL A 387 26.55 -3.59 5.57
CA VAL A 387 25.82 -2.80 4.57
C VAL A 387 24.41 -2.50 5.07
N GLY A 388 24.00 -1.24 4.91
CA GLY A 388 22.63 -0.80 5.13
C GLY A 388 22.37 -0.28 6.55
N SER A 389 21.82 0.93 6.68
CA SER A 389 21.36 1.47 7.96
C SER A 389 20.03 0.85 8.41
N LYS A 390 19.65 1.02 9.69
CA LYS A 390 18.34 0.53 10.20
C LYS A 390 17.20 1.06 9.32
N GLY A 391 16.38 0.14 8.80
CA GLY A 391 15.26 0.46 7.92
C GLY A 391 15.61 0.56 6.43
N GLN A 392 16.90 0.52 6.05
CA GLN A 392 17.31 0.60 4.65
C GLN A 392 16.97 -0.67 3.87
N THR A 393 16.40 -0.49 2.68
CA THR A 393 16.16 -1.56 1.71
C THR A 393 17.42 -1.69 0.84
N ILE A 394 18.05 -2.85 0.88
CA ILE A 394 19.25 -3.11 0.09
C ILE A 394 18.83 -3.40 -1.36
N THR A 395 19.20 -2.52 -2.28
CA THR A 395 18.95 -2.62 -3.72
C THR A 395 20.21 -2.98 -4.51
N GLU A 396 20.06 -3.32 -5.79
CA GLU A 396 21.22 -3.59 -6.66
C GLU A 396 22.11 -2.36 -6.84
N SER A 397 21.49 -1.19 -6.99
CA SER A 397 22.18 0.10 -7.08
C SER A 397 22.97 0.39 -5.80
N CYS A 398 22.38 0.07 -4.64
CA CYS A 398 23.04 0.23 -3.34
C CYS A 398 24.33 -0.58 -3.26
N LEU A 399 24.24 -1.90 -3.45
CA LEU A 399 25.43 -2.76 -3.39
C LEU A 399 26.45 -2.41 -4.48
N GLY A 400 26.00 -2.13 -5.71
CA GLY A 400 26.88 -1.71 -6.79
C GLY A 400 27.69 -0.45 -6.43
N LYS A 401 27.05 0.56 -5.84
CA LYS A 401 27.74 1.78 -5.41
C LYS A 401 28.83 1.50 -4.36
N LEU A 402 28.55 0.67 -3.35
CA LEU A 402 29.54 0.35 -2.32
C LEU A 402 30.69 -0.51 -2.87
N ILE A 403 30.41 -1.40 -3.83
CA ILE A 403 31.43 -2.18 -4.52
C ILE A 403 32.36 -1.25 -5.30
N GLU A 404 31.83 -0.35 -6.13
CA GLU A 404 32.67 0.60 -6.89
C GLU A 404 33.47 1.50 -5.95
N GLN A 405 32.90 1.96 -4.84
CA GLN A 405 33.64 2.75 -3.84
C GLN A 405 34.83 2.00 -3.23
N GLU A 406 34.72 0.70 -2.98
CA GLU A 406 35.82 -0.10 -2.43
C GLU A 406 36.84 -0.47 -3.51
N LEU A 407 36.41 -0.64 -4.77
CA LEU A 407 37.32 -0.78 -5.91
C LEU A 407 38.14 0.50 -6.13
N ASP A 408 37.51 1.67 -6.08
CA ASP A 408 38.20 2.96 -6.22
C ASP A 408 39.23 3.15 -5.10
N ARG A 409 38.86 2.84 -3.85
CA ARG A 409 39.80 2.89 -2.71
C ARG A 409 40.99 1.95 -2.87
N PHE A 410 40.75 0.74 -3.38
CA PHE A 410 41.81 -0.21 -3.63
C PHE A 410 42.76 0.27 -4.75
N ASN A 411 42.21 0.90 -5.79
CA ASN A 411 43.02 1.48 -6.86
C ASN A 411 43.85 2.69 -6.39
N GLU A 412 43.32 3.49 -5.47
CA GLU A 412 44.03 4.63 -4.87
C GLU A 412 45.08 4.19 -3.84
N ASN A 413 44.89 3.05 -3.17
CA ASN A 413 45.82 2.54 -2.14
C ASN A 413 45.84 1.00 -2.08
N PRO A 414 46.57 0.33 -2.99
CA PRO A 414 46.58 -1.14 -3.10
C PRO A 414 47.31 -1.87 -1.95
N GLU A 415 47.93 -1.14 -1.02
CA GLU A 415 48.66 -1.71 0.14
C GLU A 415 47.80 -1.91 1.41
N LYS A 416 46.50 -1.56 1.38
CA LYS A 416 45.53 -1.77 2.47
C LYS A 416 44.42 -2.73 2.06
#